data_AF-A0A519Y1K2-F1
#
_entry.id   AF-A0A519Y1K2-F1
#
_cell.length_a   1.000
_cell.length_b   1.000
_cell.length_c   1.000
_cell.angle_alpha   90.00
_cell.angle_beta   90.00
_cell.angle_gamma   90.00
#
_symmetry.space_group_name_H-M   'P 1'
#
loop_
_entity.id
_entity.type
_entity.pdbx_description
1 polymer ?
#
loop_
_entity_poly.entity_id
_entity_poly.type
_entity_poly.pdbx_seq_one_letter_code
_entity_poly.pdbx_strand_id
1 'polypeptide(L)'
;MKHFLPLLLCGASLAGCQHAATSASPTTPLEGTWRLTGYQCHCPPGQPVPDEVLTIEAGQRFRLVRNKALAAEGAYTTGTGVSCGGGTPEPIITLTPTAADTYAPKGAYSLEGNTLVIDQCSAADGPKYTYTRQ
;
A
#
# COMPACT_ATOMS: atom_id res chain seq x y z
N MET A 1 -23.91 -7.96 75.78
CA MET A 1 -22.89 -8.93 75.32
C MET A 1 -23.00 -9.07 73.81
N LYS A 2 -21.87 -8.83 73.12
CA LYS A 2 -21.52 -9.14 71.71
C LYS A 2 -22.54 -8.83 70.60
N HIS A 3 -22.31 -7.72 69.91
CA HIS A 3 -22.77 -7.44 68.55
C HIS A 3 -21.87 -8.18 67.55
N PHE A 4 -22.45 -8.91 66.60
CA PHE A 4 -21.75 -9.57 65.50
C PHE A 4 -22.29 -8.98 64.19
N LEU A 5 -21.50 -8.10 63.58
CA LEU A 5 -21.76 -7.47 62.29
C LEU A 5 -20.89 -8.20 61.24
N PRO A 6 -21.45 -8.90 60.24
CA PRO A 6 -20.63 -9.49 59.18
C PRO A 6 -20.30 -8.41 58.14
N LEU A 7 -19.01 -8.09 58.01
CA LEU A 7 -18.50 -7.27 56.91
C LEU A 7 -18.74 -7.99 55.57
N LEU A 8 -19.58 -7.39 54.72
CA LEU A 8 -19.47 -7.55 53.28
C LEU A 8 -18.25 -6.74 52.80
N LEU A 9 -17.21 -7.42 52.31
CA LEU A 9 -16.17 -6.81 51.47
C LEU A 9 -16.23 -7.45 50.09
N CYS A 10 -16.65 -6.63 49.14
CA CYS A 10 -16.71 -6.89 47.72
C CYS A 10 -15.41 -7.50 47.21
N GLY A 11 -15.51 -8.65 46.57
CA GLY A 11 -14.46 -9.16 45.70
C GLY A 11 -14.26 -8.16 44.57
N ALA A 12 -13.10 -7.51 44.56
CA ALA A 12 -12.61 -6.82 43.38
C ALA A 12 -12.20 -7.89 42.37
N SER A 13 -13.15 -8.35 41.55
CA SER A 13 -12.83 -9.01 40.30
C SER A 13 -12.04 -8.01 39.46
N LEU A 14 -10.72 -8.21 39.39
CA LEU A 14 -9.87 -7.65 38.35
C LEU A 14 -10.48 -8.08 37.02
N ALA A 15 -11.34 -7.21 36.49
CA ALA A 15 -11.74 -7.26 35.10
C ALA A 15 -10.45 -7.03 34.31
N GLY A 16 -9.78 -8.13 33.98
CA GLY A 16 -8.78 -8.12 32.93
C GLY A 16 -9.48 -7.56 31.72
N CYS A 17 -9.13 -6.33 31.34
CA CYS A 17 -9.35 -5.85 30.00
C CYS A 17 -8.59 -6.82 29.09
N GLN A 18 -9.29 -7.86 28.65
CA GLN A 18 -8.95 -8.55 27.44
C GLN A 18 -8.99 -7.44 26.39
N HIS A 19 -7.82 -6.92 26.02
CA HIS A 19 -7.67 -6.28 24.73
C HIS A 19 -8.12 -7.36 23.75
N ALA A 20 -9.39 -7.26 23.35
CA ALA A 20 -9.87 -7.91 22.15
C ALA A 20 -8.83 -7.54 21.09
N ALA A 21 -8.15 -8.55 20.55
CA ALA A 21 -7.33 -8.38 19.39
C ALA A 21 -8.24 -7.69 18.37
N THR A 22 -8.03 -6.39 18.17
CA THR A 22 -8.70 -5.63 17.14
C THR A 22 -8.45 -6.43 15.89
N SER A 23 -9.51 -7.05 15.36
CA SER A 23 -9.42 -7.89 14.19
C SER A 23 -8.70 -7.06 13.15
N ALA A 24 -7.50 -7.50 12.77
CA ALA A 24 -6.76 -6.84 11.70
C ALA A 24 -7.72 -6.78 10.52
N SER A 25 -8.09 -5.57 10.11
CA SER A 25 -8.82 -5.34 8.87
C SER A 25 -8.21 -6.22 7.79
N PRO A 26 -8.99 -6.85 6.90
CA PRO A 26 -8.41 -7.65 5.83
C PRO A 26 -7.39 -6.78 5.09
N THR A 27 -6.11 -7.11 5.23
CA THR A 27 -5.03 -6.47 4.47
C THR A 27 -5.43 -6.67 3.02
N THR A 28 -5.84 -5.58 2.37
CA THR A 28 -6.30 -5.68 0.98
C THR A 28 -5.16 -6.28 0.17
N PRO A 29 -5.37 -7.33 -0.63
CA PRO A 29 -4.27 -7.95 -1.40
C PRO A 29 -3.75 -6.96 -2.44
N LEU A 30 -2.45 -6.98 -2.75
CA LEU A 30 -1.90 -6.13 -3.81
C LEU A 30 -2.42 -6.55 -5.20
N GLU A 31 -2.68 -7.84 -5.35
CA GLU A 31 -3.23 -8.46 -6.56
C GLU A 31 -4.57 -7.81 -6.94
N GLY A 32 -4.75 -7.57 -8.24
CA GLY A 32 -5.94 -6.94 -8.79
C GLY A 32 -5.64 -6.02 -9.98
N THR A 33 -6.69 -5.36 -10.45
CA THR A 33 -6.60 -4.37 -11.52
C THR A 33 -6.75 -2.97 -10.94
N TRP A 34 -5.82 -2.10 -11.31
CA TRP A 34 -5.62 -0.78 -10.74
C TRP A 34 -5.60 0.24 -11.86
N ARG A 35 -6.50 1.24 -11.82
CA ARG A 35 -6.52 2.32 -12.81
C ARG A 35 -5.89 3.57 -12.23
N LEU A 36 -4.97 4.19 -12.97
CA LEU A 36 -4.33 5.43 -12.58
C LEU A 36 -5.38 6.56 -12.54
N THR A 37 -5.50 7.21 -11.38
CA THR A 37 -6.44 8.31 -11.14
C THR A 37 -5.73 9.59 -10.70
N GLY A 38 -4.48 9.50 -10.24
CA GLY A 38 -3.64 10.63 -9.92
C GLY A 38 -2.21 10.40 -10.36
N TYR A 39 -1.60 11.42 -10.96
CA TYR A 39 -0.21 11.39 -11.39
C TYR A 39 0.45 12.73 -11.04
N GLN A 40 1.40 12.68 -10.12
CA GLN A 40 2.24 13.83 -9.75
C GLN A 40 3.62 13.59 -10.34
N CYS A 41 4.13 14.58 -11.07
CA CYS A 41 5.47 14.57 -11.64
C CYS A 41 5.93 16.01 -11.84
N HIS A 42 7.24 16.23 -11.97
CA HIS A 42 7.78 17.48 -12.49
C HIS A 42 7.53 17.60 -14.01
N CYS A 43 6.26 17.67 -14.39
CA CYS A 43 5.80 17.82 -15.75
C CYS A 43 5.27 19.24 -15.98
N PRO A 44 5.27 19.76 -17.21
CA PRO A 44 4.62 21.02 -17.53
C PRO A 44 3.16 21.04 -17.05
N PRO A 45 2.64 22.19 -16.57
CA PRO A 45 1.25 22.28 -16.13
C PRO A 45 0.28 21.92 -17.28
N GLY A 46 -0.82 21.26 -16.93
CA GLY A 46 -1.87 20.89 -17.88
C GLY A 46 -1.65 19.56 -18.62
N GLN A 47 -0.62 18.79 -18.29
CA GLN A 47 -0.47 17.42 -18.80
C GLN A 47 -1.59 16.53 -18.24
N PRO A 48 -2.37 15.83 -19.08
CA PRO A 48 -3.42 14.94 -18.61
C PRO A 48 -2.81 13.73 -17.88
N VAL A 49 -3.52 13.21 -16.88
CA VAL A 49 -3.20 11.90 -16.30
C VAL A 49 -3.28 10.86 -17.43
N PRO A 50 -2.22 10.08 -17.69
CA PRO A 50 -2.26 9.04 -18.71
C PRO A 50 -3.38 8.05 -18.43
N ASP A 51 -4.02 7.53 -19.49
CA ASP A 51 -4.89 6.37 -19.34
C ASP A 51 -3.97 5.18 -19.04
N GLU A 52 -3.86 4.77 -17.78
CA GLU A 52 -2.99 3.68 -17.36
C GLU A 52 -3.75 2.68 -16.47
N VAL A 53 -3.57 1.39 -16.77
CA VAL A 53 -4.13 0.27 -16.02
C VAL A 53 -3.01 -0.72 -15.71
N LEU A 54 -2.78 -0.93 -14.42
CA LEU A 54 -1.83 -1.89 -13.87
C LEU A 54 -2.61 -3.11 -13.35
N THR A 55 -2.29 -4.29 -13.87
CA THR A 55 -2.77 -5.56 -13.34
C THR A 55 -1.63 -6.24 -12.61
N ILE A 56 -1.84 -6.53 -11.32
CA ILE A 56 -0.96 -7.36 -10.50
C ILE A 56 -1.62 -8.72 -10.36
N GLU A 57 -0.97 -9.76 -10.85
CA GLU A 57 -1.53 -11.10 -10.92
C GLU A 57 -0.97 -11.98 -9.78
N ALA A 58 -1.77 -12.95 -9.33
CA ALA A 58 -1.26 -14.01 -8.49
C ALA A 58 -0.11 -14.74 -9.21
N GLY A 59 1.01 -14.99 -8.52
CA GLY A 59 2.19 -15.59 -9.12
C GLY A 59 3.29 -14.61 -9.54
N GLN A 60 3.34 -13.42 -8.94
CA GLN A 60 4.45 -12.46 -9.12
C GLN A 60 4.58 -11.93 -10.56
N ARG A 61 3.45 -11.79 -11.25
CA ARG A 61 3.38 -11.24 -12.62
C ARG A 61 2.63 -9.91 -12.65
N PHE A 62 3.02 -9.02 -13.56
CA PHE A 62 2.27 -7.79 -13.80
C PHE A 62 2.10 -7.54 -15.30
N ARG A 63 1.06 -6.77 -15.61
CA ARG A 63 0.78 -6.23 -16.94
C ARG A 63 0.37 -4.77 -16.80
N LEU A 64 0.91 -3.91 -17.65
CA LEU A 64 0.69 -2.47 -17.66
C LEU A 64 0.20 -2.06 -19.04
N VAL A 65 -1.03 -1.55 -19.12
CA VAL A 65 -1.60 -0.96 -20.33
C VAL A 65 -1.59 0.54 -20.16
N ARG A 66 -1.02 1.27 -21.12
CA ARG A 66 -1.02 2.74 -21.14
C ARG A 66 -1.51 3.25 -22.48
N ASN A 67 -2.44 4.20 -22.47
CA ASN A 67 -3.09 4.76 -23.65
C ASN A 67 -3.64 3.67 -24.59
N LYS A 68 -4.28 2.65 -24.00
CA LYS A 68 -4.86 1.47 -24.68
C LYS A 68 -3.84 0.52 -25.35
N ALA A 69 -2.54 0.74 -25.18
CA ALA A 69 -1.48 -0.15 -25.67
C ALA A 69 -0.79 -0.87 -24.51
N LEU A 70 -0.29 -2.08 -24.74
CA LEU A 70 0.58 -2.75 -23.79
C LEU A 70 1.87 -1.93 -23.65
N ALA A 71 2.12 -1.40 -22.45
CA ALA A 71 3.29 -0.59 -22.15
C ALA A 71 4.41 -1.43 -21.53
N ALA A 72 4.06 -2.36 -20.64
CA ALA A 72 5.00 -3.27 -20.01
C ALA A 72 4.30 -4.54 -19.51
N GLU A 73 5.04 -5.61 -19.40
CA GLU A 73 4.66 -6.81 -18.66
C GLU A 73 5.92 -7.48 -18.12
N GLY A 74 5.79 -8.24 -17.06
CA GLY A 74 6.96 -8.80 -16.41
C GLY A 74 6.67 -9.41 -15.05
N ALA A 75 7.71 -9.49 -14.24
CA ALA A 75 7.60 -9.97 -12.86
C ALA A 75 7.48 -8.79 -11.89
N TYR A 76 6.83 -8.98 -10.75
CA TYR A 76 6.91 -8.05 -9.63
C TYR A 76 7.46 -8.71 -8.37
N THR A 77 8.14 -7.91 -7.56
CA THR A 77 8.54 -8.29 -6.20
C THR A 77 8.17 -7.18 -5.23
N THR A 78 7.91 -7.56 -3.99
CA THR A 78 7.74 -6.65 -2.86
C THR A 78 8.81 -6.90 -1.82
N GLY A 79 9.26 -5.87 -1.14
CA GLY A 79 10.21 -5.98 -0.05
C GLY A 79 10.15 -4.79 0.88
N THR A 80 11.15 -4.68 1.75
CA THR A 80 11.35 -3.51 2.61
C THR A 80 12.63 -2.82 2.18
N GLY A 81 12.61 -1.51 2.06
CA GLY A 81 13.77 -0.72 1.69
C GLY A 81 13.62 0.72 2.15
N VAL A 82 14.67 1.51 1.96
CA VAL A 82 14.64 2.93 2.30
C VAL A 82 14.32 3.70 1.03
N SER A 83 13.18 4.40 1.03
CA SER A 83 12.87 5.41 0.01
C SER A 83 13.50 6.76 0.43
N CYS A 84 13.66 7.70 -0.51
CA CYS A 84 14.06 9.10 -0.29
C CYS A 84 14.97 9.41 0.94
N GLY A 85 16.27 9.63 0.71
CA GLY A 85 17.12 10.39 1.64
C GLY A 85 17.57 9.70 2.94
N GLY A 86 17.29 8.41 3.13
CA GLY A 86 17.86 7.62 4.24
C GLY A 86 16.98 7.47 5.49
N GLY A 87 15.65 7.53 5.32
CA GLY A 87 14.68 7.44 6.41
C GLY A 87 14.33 6.01 6.90
N THR A 88 13.17 5.90 7.56
CA THR A 88 12.60 4.64 8.04
C THR A 88 12.38 3.67 6.88
N PRO A 89 12.63 2.36 7.06
CA PRO A 89 12.31 1.37 6.03
C PRO A 89 10.81 1.32 5.72
N GLU A 90 10.46 1.28 4.43
CA GLU A 90 9.10 1.29 3.89
C GLU A 90 8.87 0.09 2.95
N PRO A 91 7.62 -0.31 2.70
CA PRO A 91 7.30 -1.29 1.67
C PRO A 91 7.69 -0.78 0.27
N ILE A 92 8.46 -1.57 -0.46
CA ILE A 92 8.90 -1.28 -1.82
C ILE A 92 8.26 -2.27 -2.79
N ILE A 93 7.77 -1.76 -3.93
CA ILE A 93 7.37 -2.56 -5.09
C ILE A 93 8.38 -2.35 -6.21
N THR A 94 8.83 -3.45 -6.80
CA THR A 94 9.67 -3.44 -8.00
C THR A 94 8.93 -4.18 -9.11
N LEU A 95 8.55 -3.45 -10.16
CA LEU A 95 8.05 -4.02 -11.39
C LEU A 95 9.25 -4.17 -12.35
N THR A 96 9.52 -5.39 -12.78
CA THR A 96 10.65 -5.72 -13.67
C THR A 96 10.09 -6.15 -15.03
N PRO A 97 10.01 -5.24 -16.02
CA PRO A 97 9.56 -5.58 -17.36
C PRO A 97 10.44 -6.66 -18.00
N THR A 98 9.84 -7.49 -18.84
CA THR A 98 10.57 -8.49 -19.64
C THR A 98 11.45 -7.83 -20.71
N ALA A 99 11.01 -6.71 -21.28
CA ALA A 99 11.81 -5.92 -22.21
C ALA A 99 12.68 -4.90 -21.46
N ALA A 100 13.94 -4.77 -21.86
CA ALA A 100 14.86 -3.76 -21.32
C ALA A 100 14.35 -2.32 -21.63
N ASP A 101 14.79 -1.35 -20.83
CA ASP A 101 14.48 0.08 -20.97
C ASP A 101 12.98 0.43 -21.09
N THR A 102 12.13 -0.46 -20.60
CA THR A 102 10.68 -0.30 -20.63
C THR A 102 10.20 0.39 -19.37
N TYR A 103 9.28 1.34 -19.53
CA TYR A 103 8.65 2.04 -18.41
C TYR A 103 7.84 1.09 -17.54
N ALA A 104 8.09 1.11 -16.23
CA ALA A 104 7.19 0.58 -15.22
C ALA A 104 7.34 1.37 -13.91
N PRO A 105 6.24 1.68 -13.20
CA PRO A 105 6.30 2.33 -11.90
C PRO A 105 6.99 1.43 -10.88
N LYS A 106 7.84 2.01 -10.03
CA LYS A 106 8.56 1.33 -8.95
C LYS A 106 8.83 2.31 -7.82
N GLY A 107 9.00 1.81 -6.61
CA GLY A 107 9.36 2.64 -5.46
C GLY A 107 8.62 2.23 -4.20
N ALA A 108 8.52 3.15 -3.24
CA ALA A 108 7.71 2.94 -2.05
C ALA A 108 6.25 2.76 -2.47
N TYR A 109 5.53 1.86 -1.80
CA TYR A 109 4.11 1.71 -2.04
C TYR A 109 3.30 1.68 -0.75
N SER A 110 2.09 2.21 -0.83
CA SER A 110 1.08 2.07 0.21
C SER A 110 -0.22 1.54 -0.38
N LEU A 111 -0.95 0.80 0.45
CA LEU A 111 -2.18 0.15 0.08
C LEU A 111 -3.22 0.39 1.17
N GLU A 112 -4.26 1.15 0.83
CA GLU A 112 -5.35 1.49 1.76
C GLU A 112 -6.69 1.32 1.05
N GLY A 113 -7.40 0.24 1.38
CA GLY A 113 -8.64 -0.14 0.73
C GLY A 113 -8.48 -0.24 -0.79
N ASN A 114 -9.20 0.60 -1.53
CA ASN A 114 -9.17 0.63 -2.99
C ASN A 114 -8.11 1.56 -3.57
N THR A 115 -7.18 2.07 -2.75
CA THR A 115 -6.13 2.99 -3.20
C THR A 115 -4.76 2.32 -3.13
N LEU A 116 -4.06 2.29 -4.26
CA LEU A 116 -2.64 1.94 -4.35
C LEU A 116 -1.85 3.19 -4.72
N VAL A 117 -0.85 3.53 -3.92
CA VAL A 117 0.10 4.59 -4.25
C VAL A 117 1.46 3.96 -4.50
N ILE A 118 2.12 4.34 -5.60
CA ILE A 118 3.53 4.04 -5.85
C ILE A 118 4.28 5.38 -5.94
N ASP A 119 5.21 5.60 -5.03
CA ASP A 119 6.06 6.79 -4.96
C ASP A 119 7.49 6.43 -5.39
N GLN A 120 7.89 6.95 -6.54
CA GLN A 120 9.18 6.65 -7.14
C GLN A 120 10.33 7.40 -6.46
N CYS A 121 10.03 8.40 -5.63
CA CYS A 121 10.98 9.02 -4.71
C CYS A 121 12.32 9.46 -5.36
N SER A 122 12.32 9.80 -6.65
CA SER A 122 13.49 10.29 -7.37
C SER A 122 13.61 11.80 -7.14
N ALA A 123 14.19 12.19 -5.99
CA ALA A 123 14.22 13.55 -5.44
C ALA A 123 12.84 14.09 -5.00
N ALA A 124 12.80 15.27 -4.36
CA ALA A 124 11.59 15.86 -3.77
C ALA A 124 10.40 16.01 -4.74
N ASP A 125 10.65 15.92 -6.05
CA ASP A 125 9.67 16.06 -7.14
C ASP A 125 9.54 14.81 -8.02
N GLY A 126 9.91 13.64 -7.49
CA GLY A 126 9.82 12.37 -8.21
C GLY A 126 8.38 11.98 -8.57
N PRO A 127 8.19 11.10 -9.57
CA PRO A 127 6.85 10.66 -9.95
C PRO A 127 6.12 9.92 -8.82
N LYS A 128 4.87 10.31 -8.57
CA LYS A 128 3.95 9.62 -7.67
C LYS A 128 2.68 9.22 -8.43
N TYR A 129 2.38 7.93 -8.37
CA TYR A 129 1.27 7.29 -9.08
C TYR A 129 0.21 6.88 -8.07
N THR A 130 -1.01 7.35 -8.25
CA THR A 130 -2.17 6.99 -7.42
C THR A 130 -3.16 6.23 -8.28
N TYR A 131 -3.41 4.97 -7.91
CA TYR A 131 -4.34 4.08 -8.57
C TYR A 131 -5.55 3.80 -7.71
N THR A 132 -6.68 3.59 -8.37
CA THR A 132 -7.91 3.09 -7.76
C THR A 132 -8.21 1.69 -8.28
N ARG A 133 -8.57 0.77 -7.38
CA ARG A 133 -8.99 -0.59 -7.72
C ARG A 133 -10.23 -0.57 -8.63
N GLN A 134 -10.27 -1.48 -9.61
CA GLN A 134 -11.40 -1.68 -10.51
C GLN A 134 -12.26 -2.88 -10.08
#